data_AF-A0A950H490-F1
#
_entry.id   AF-A0A950H490-F1
#
_cell.length_a   1.000
_cell.length_b   1.000
_cell.length_c   1.000
_cell.angle_alpha   90.00
_cell.angle_beta   90.00
_cell.angle_gamma   90.00
#
_symmetry.space_group_name_H-M   'P 1'
#
loop_
_entity.id
_entity.type
_entity.pdbx_description
1 polymer ?
#
loop_
_entity_poly.entity_id
_entity_poly.type
_entity_poly.pdbx_seq_one_letter_code
_entity_poly.pdbx_strand_id
1 'polypeptide(L)'
;MATSADTIDRHRRRFIRAALALAAARLALNGSALAQAQSASLADVEPGRHTSFAPLKQIDAGVLNVGDAEAGPDNGPPVILLHGWPYDIHSFVDVAPALATAGFR
;
A
#
# COMPACT_ATOMS: atom_id res chain seq x y z
N MET A 1 -33.80 -14.36 57.53
CA MET A 1 -33.51 -14.97 56.21
C MET A 1 -33.49 -13.85 55.17
N ALA A 2 -32.34 -13.19 55.00
CA ALA A 2 -32.12 -12.03 54.13
C ALA A 2 -30.58 -11.95 53.94
N THR A 3 -29.94 -11.70 52.80
CA THR A 3 -30.30 -11.07 51.52
C THR A 3 -29.31 -11.54 50.45
N SER A 4 -29.77 -12.02 49.29
CA SER A 4 -28.94 -12.16 48.08
C SER A 4 -29.13 -10.92 47.23
N ALA A 5 -28.26 -9.92 47.39
CA ALA A 5 -28.21 -8.77 46.49
C ALA A 5 -26.81 -8.68 45.90
N ASP A 6 -26.76 -9.10 44.64
CA ASP A 6 -25.70 -8.96 43.65
C ASP A 6 -24.97 -7.61 43.79
N THR A 7 -23.82 -7.62 44.47
CA THR A 7 -22.96 -6.44 44.60
C THR A 7 -22.16 -6.31 43.32
N ILE A 8 -22.80 -5.76 42.29
CA ILE A 8 -22.13 -5.59 41.01
C ILE A 8 -20.98 -4.59 41.20
N ASP A 9 -19.74 -5.05 41.04
CA ASP A 9 -18.52 -4.26 41.27
C ASP A 9 -18.49 -3.04 40.34
N ARG A 10 -18.77 -1.86 40.90
CA ARG A 10 -18.92 -0.60 40.17
C ARG A 10 -17.56 -0.06 39.71
N HIS A 11 -16.48 -0.46 40.36
CA HIS A 11 -15.11 -0.10 39.99
C HIS A 11 -14.65 -0.87 38.75
N ARG A 12 -14.86 -2.19 38.69
CA ARG A 12 -14.54 -3.00 37.50
C ARG A 12 -15.24 -2.51 36.24
N ARG A 13 -16.52 -2.15 36.36
CA ARG A 13 -17.31 -1.63 35.23
C ARG A 13 -16.82 -0.27 34.74
N ARG A 14 -16.41 0.61 35.65
CA ARG A 14 -15.81 1.90 35.27
C ARG A 14 -14.46 1.71 34.59
N PHE A 15 -13.64 0.80 35.10
CA PHE A 15 -12.35 0.46 34.53
C PHE A 15 -12.47 -0.10 33.10
N ILE A 16 -13.33 -1.09 32.88
CA ILE A 16 -13.56 -1.68 31.56
C ILE A 16 -14.06 -0.63 30.56
N ARG A 17 -14.96 0.26 30.99
CA ARG A 17 -15.48 1.34 30.12
C ARG A 17 -14.39 2.36 29.76
N ALA A 18 -13.52 2.72 30.70
CA ALA A 18 -12.40 3.63 30.44
C ALA A 18 -11.37 3.01 29.48
N ALA A 19 -11.04 1.73 29.65
CA ALA A 19 -10.15 0.99 28.76
C ALA A 19 -10.71 0.90 27.33
N LEU A 20 -12.01 0.59 27.20
CA LEU A 20 -12.68 0.55 25.89
C LEU A 20 -12.72 1.93 25.23
N ALA A 21 -12.97 3.00 25.99
CA ALA A 21 -12.96 4.37 25.48
C ALA A 21 -11.58 4.80 24.96
N LEU A 22 -10.51 4.45 25.67
CA LEU A 22 -9.14 4.75 25.24
C LEU A 22 -8.76 3.95 23.98
N ALA A 23 -9.15 2.67 23.90
CA ALA A 23 -8.92 1.85 22.71
C ALA A 23 -9.68 2.39 21.49
N ALA A 24 -10.94 2.80 21.66
CA ALA A 24 -11.74 3.41 20.60
C ALA A 24 -11.15 4.75 20.14
N ALA A 25 -10.63 5.57 21.06
CA ALA A 25 -9.96 6.83 20.72
C ALA A 25 -8.68 6.58 19.89
N ARG A 26 -7.89 5.55 20.23
CA ARG A 26 -6.71 5.16 19.44
C ARG A 26 -7.10 4.73 18.02
N LEU A 27 -8.23 4.07 17.82
CA LEU A 27 -8.71 3.68 16.50
C LEU A 27 -9.22 4.89 15.68
N ALA A 28 -9.86 5.86 16.33
CA ALA A 28 -10.32 7.09 15.69
C ALA A 28 -9.16 8.02 15.29
N LEU A 29 -8.09 8.07 16.10
CA LEU A 29 -6.91 8.92 15.86
C LEU A 29 -5.94 8.30 14.84
N ASN A 30 -5.83 6.97 14.78
CA ASN A 30 -5.08 6.25 13.73
C ASN A 30 -6.02 5.91 12.57
N GLY A 31 -6.72 6.93 12.07
CA GLY A 31 -7.79 6.83 11.09
C GLY A 31 -7.49 5.85 9.97
N SER A 32 -8.55 5.22 9.45
CA SER A 32 -8.53 4.42 8.24
C SER A 32 -7.60 5.04 7.20
N ALA A 33 -6.53 4.35 6.82
CA ALA A 33 -5.73 4.69 5.67
C ALA A 33 -6.62 4.55 4.44
N LEU A 34 -7.37 5.60 4.12
CA LEU A 34 -7.88 5.79 2.78
C LEU A 34 -6.61 5.86 1.92
N ALA A 35 -6.44 4.88 1.03
CA ALA A 35 -5.44 4.96 -0.01
C ALA A 35 -5.70 6.27 -0.75
N GLN A 36 -4.95 7.31 -0.41
CA GLN A 36 -5.02 8.58 -1.11
C GLN A 36 -4.38 8.28 -2.48
N ALA A 37 -5.21 7.89 -3.44
CA ALA A 37 -4.79 7.79 -4.82
C ALA A 37 -4.37 9.20 -5.23
N GLN A 38 -3.08 9.49 -5.15
CA GLN A 38 -2.53 10.66 -5.81
C GLN A 38 -2.73 10.42 -7.30
N SER A 39 -3.68 11.14 -7.88
CA SER A 39 -3.83 11.20 -9.32
C SER A 39 -2.57 11.87 -9.86
N ALA A 40 -1.59 11.05 -10.23
CA ALA A 40 -0.52 11.50 -11.09
C ALA A 40 -1.16 11.88 -12.43
N SER A 41 -1.10 13.15 -12.79
CA SER A 41 -1.43 13.59 -14.14
C SER A 41 -0.30 13.08 -15.05
N LEU A 42 -0.40 11.83 -15.50
CA LEU A 42 0.44 11.27 -16.54
C LEU A 42 0.03 11.89 -17.89
N ALA A 43 0.36 13.16 -18.09
CA ALA A 43 0.11 13.84 -19.35
C ALA A 43 0.89 13.14 -20.47
N ASP A 44 0.16 12.70 -21.50
CA ASP A 44 0.59 12.12 -22.78
C ASP A 44 1.72 11.10 -22.72
N VAL A 45 1.40 9.90 -22.20
CA VAL A 45 2.18 8.70 -22.53
C VAL A 45 1.91 8.32 -23.98
N GLU A 46 2.73 8.86 -24.88
CA GLU A 46 2.71 8.52 -26.31
C GLU A 46 3.23 7.10 -26.55
N PRO A 47 2.44 6.19 -27.16
CA PRO A 47 2.89 4.83 -27.44
C PRO A 47 4.07 4.78 -28.42
N GLY A 48 5.03 3.90 -28.15
CA GLY A 48 6.17 3.63 -29.03
C GLY A 48 7.32 4.63 -28.92
N ARG A 49 7.34 5.50 -27.90
CA ARG A 49 8.45 6.42 -27.62
C ARG A 49 9.68 5.66 -27.10
N HIS A 50 9.44 4.56 -26.40
CA HIS A 50 10.43 3.64 -25.87
C HIS A 50 10.20 2.24 -26.45
N THR A 51 11.27 1.48 -26.67
CA THR A 51 11.21 0.11 -27.22
C THR A 51 11.83 -0.93 -26.29
N SER A 52 12.44 -0.50 -25.19
CA SER A 52 13.11 -1.37 -24.22
C SER A 52 13.27 -0.67 -22.88
N PHE A 53 13.51 -1.46 -21.83
CA PHE A 53 13.89 -0.98 -20.51
C PHE A 53 15.42 -0.90 -20.36
N ALA A 54 15.87 -0.29 -19.27
CA ALA A 54 17.23 -0.49 -18.77
C ALA A 54 17.49 -1.99 -18.50
N PRO A 55 18.76 -2.40 -18.33
CA PRO A 55 19.08 -3.80 -18.03
C PRO A 55 18.27 -4.34 -16.85
N LEU A 56 17.65 -5.51 -17.05
CA LEU A 56 16.83 -6.13 -16.02
C LEU A 56 17.68 -6.55 -14.83
N LYS A 57 17.19 -6.25 -13.64
CA LYS A 57 17.71 -6.81 -12.40
C LYS A 57 17.15 -8.21 -12.22
N GLN A 58 17.93 -9.07 -11.55
CA GLN A 58 17.50 -10.41 -11.16
C GLN A 58 17.48 -10.47 -9.64
N ILE A 59 16.38 -10.95 -9.08
CA ILE A 59 16.21 -11.11 -7.64
C ILE A 59 15.64 -12.48 -7.29
N ASP A 60 16.14 -13.06 -6.21
CA ASP A 60 15.51 -14.26 -5.63
C ASP A 60 14.26 -13.84 -4.84
N ALA A 61 13.10 -14.23 -5.35
CA ALA A 61 11.78 -13.97 -4.78
C ALA A 61 11.10 -15.30 -4.39
N GLY A 62 11.51 -15.83 -3.23
CA GLY A 62 11.04 -17.12 -2.73
C GLY A 62 11.62 -18.28 -3.55
N VAL A 63 10.79 -18.99 -4.29
CA VAL A 63 11.21 -20.13 -5.14
C VAL A 63 11.56 -19.72 -6.57
N LEU A 64 11.39 -18.44 -6.92
CA LEU A 64 11.63 -17.92 -8.26
C LEU A 64 12.84 -16.98 -8.25
N ASN A 65 13.59 -16.99 -9.35
CA ASN A 65 14.48 -15.89 -9.72
C ASN A 65 13.73 -15.02 -10.72
N VAL A 66 13.42 -13.79 -10.34
CA VAL A 66 12.56 -12.87 -11.08
C VAL A 66 13.39 -11.79 -11.74
N GLY A 67 13.15 -11.58 -13.03
CA GLY A 67 13.65 -10.42 -13.77
C GLY A 67 12.72 -9.24 -13.65
N ASP A 68 13.21 -8.11 -13.14
CA ASP A 68 12.44 -6.88 -12.98
C ASP A 68 13.13 -5.67 -13.64
N ALA A 69 12.31 -4.75 -14.14
CA ALA A 69 12.75 -3.47 -14.70
C ALA A 69 12.42 -2.36 -13.70
N GLU A 70 13.45 -1.67 -13.20
CA GLU A 70 13.29 -0.58 -12.24
C GLU A 70 13.44 0.79 -12.94
N ALA A 71 12.63 1.76 -12.53
CA ALA A 71 12.73 3.15 -12.98
C ALA A 71 12.38 4.12 -11.84
N GLY A 72 12.86 5.36 -11.91
CA GLY A 72 12.53 6.39 -10.91
C GLY A 72 13.39 6.34 -9.64
N PRO A 73 13.18 7.30 -8.72
CA PRO A 73 14.02 7.46 -7.53
C PRO A 73 13.87 6.31 -6.53
N ASP A 74 14.96 5.90 -5.86
CA ASP A 74 14.99 4.77 -4.90
C ASP A 74 14.03 4.93 -3.71
N ASN A 75 13.62 6.16 -3.40
CA ASN A 75 12.68 6.50 -2.33
C ASN A 75 11.32 7.02 -2.84
N GLY A 76 11.05 6.85 -4.14
CA GLY A 76 9.74 7.17 -4.72
C GLY A 76 8.64 6.27 -4.16
N PRO A 77 7.37 6.72 -4.15
CA PRO A 77 6.26 5.85 -3.81
C PRO A 77 6.21 4.65 -4.79
N PRO A 78 6.14 3.40 -4.29
CA PRO A 78 6.26 2.22 -5.14
C PRO A 78 4.99 1.96 -5.97
N VAL A 79 5.18 1.60 -7.24
CA VAL A 79 4.17 1.18 -8.21
C VAL A 79 4.65 -0.10 -8.91
N ILE A 80 3.86 -1.17 -8.81
CA ILE A 80 4.18 -2.44 -9.46
C ILE A 80 3.32 -2.58 -10.72
N LEU A 81 3.97 -2.69 -11.89
CA LEU A 81 3.31 -2.92 -13.18
C LEU A 81 3.38 -4.40 -13.54
N LEU A 82 2.21 -5.06 -13.54
CA LEU A 82 2.09 -6.48 -13.86
C LEU A 82 1.42 -6.65 -15.21
N HIS A 83 2.06 -7.39 -16.11
CA HIS A 83 1.51 -7.70 -17.41
C HIS A 83 0.51 -8.86 -17.31
N GLY A 84 -0.38 -8.95 -18.30
CA GLY A 84 -1.29 -10.07 -18.46
C GLY A 84 -0.85 -10.99 -19.61
N TRP A 85 -1.56 -12.10 -19.77
CA TRP A 85 -1.43 -12.96 -20.97
C TRP A 85 -2.25 -12.36 -22.12
N PRO A 86 -1.78 -12.41 -23.39
CA PRO A 86 -0.56 -13.04 -23.90
C PRO A 86 0.64 -12.06 -24.03
N TYR A 87 0.76 -11.07 -23.15
CA TYR A 87 1.78 -10.02 -23.22
C TYR A 87 2.93 -10.23 -22.23
N ASP A 88 3.91 -9.33 -22.27
CA ASP A 88 5.05 -9.28 -21.35
C ASP A 88 5.24 -7.86 -20.78
N ILE A 89 6.39 -7.63 -20.11
CA ILE A 89 6.75 -6.34 -19.51
C ILE A 89 6.78 -5.19 -20.51
N HIS A 90 6.93 -5.45 -21.82
CA HIS A 90 7.03 -4.39 -22.83
C HIS A 90 5.72 -3.62 -23.00
N SER A 91 4.61 -4.13 -22.45
CA SER A 91 3.36 -3.40 -22.30
C SER A 91 3.52 -2.06 -21.55
N PHE A 92 4.62 -1.87 -20.82
CA PHE A 92 4.86 -0.72 -19.96
C PHE A 92 6.09 0.13 -20.33
N VAL A 93 6.70 -0.08 -21.52
CA VAL A 93 7.93 0.66 -21.91
C VAL A 93 7.76 2.17 -21.92
N ASP A 94 6.56 2.66 -22.26
CA ASP A 94 6.26 4.10 -22.23
C ASP A 94 5.67 4.56 -20.88
N VAL A 95 5.07 3.64 -20.12
CA VAL A 95 4.41 3.94 -18.84
C VAL A 95 5.43 4.10 -17.70
N ALA A 96 6.42 3.21 -17.61
CA ALA A 96 7.39 3.24 -16.52
C ALA A 96 8.22 4.55 -16.49
N PRO A 97 8.74 5.07 -17.62
CA PRO A 97 9.44 6.37 -17.62
C PRO A 97 8.53 7.55 -17.24
N ALA A 98 7.25 7.50 -17.60
CA ALA A 98 6.29 8.55 -17.23
C ALA A 98 6.03 8.58 -15.71
N LEU A 99 5.83 7.41 -15.10
CA LEU A 99 5.71 7.28 -13.64
C LEU A 99 7.00 7.70 -12.92
N ALA A 100 8.15 7.29 -13.43
CA ALA A 100 9.45 7.70 -12.91
C ALA A 100 9.63 9.23 -12.93
N THR A 101 9.21 9.88 -14.03
CA THR A 101 9.25 11.35 -14.17
C THR A 101 8.30 12.03 -13.18
N ALA A 102 7.18 11.39 -12.85
CA ALA A 102 6.25 11.83 -11.81
C ALA A 102 6.73 11.53 -10.37
N GLY A 103 7.91 10.91 -10.19
CA GLY A 103 8.54 10.67 -8.90
C GLY A 103 8.20 9.32 -8.25
N PHE A 104 7.52 8.43 -8.97
CA PHE A 104 7.23 7.06 -8.50
C PHE A 104 8.42 6.13 -8.74
N ARG A 105 8.43 5.02 -8.00
CA ARG A 105 9.38 3.90 -8.19
C ARG A 105 8.66 2.69 -8.72
#